data_AF-A0A7X5RDG2-F1
#
_entry.id   AF-A0A7X5RDG2-F1
#
_cell.length_a   1.000
_cell.length_b   1.000
_cell.length_c   1.000
_cell.angle_alpha   90.00
_cell.angle_beta   90.00
_cell.angle_gamma   90.00
#
_symmetry.space_group_name_H-M   'P 1'
#
loop_
_entity.id
_entity.type
_entity.pdbx_description
1 polymer ?
#
loop_
_entity_poly.entity_id
_entity_poly.type
_entity_poly.pdbx_seq_one_letter_code
_entity_poly.pdbx_strand_id
1 'polypeptide(L)'
;MENEQMKKELDYIYLVNKYKKVIESRYDHLEIRAKEFIKKQGYSDVVILNHSMLNIMIIDYFADIDRLKEFHDIEHANKNKITAYTVYWWLRRRPLQVITDQDNTIEKANKNEKLVYVNEEFATSLIIKDIFNLNIDKDSIKNSVTCKKYIEYVFYYLKYRVLDAKAIEWVLASAEIGQEIGKIQVNN
;
A
#
# COMPACT_ATOMS: atom_id res chain seq x y z
N MET A 1 -15.67 -15.71 -22.43
CA MET A 1 -15.91 -14.65 -21.43
C MET A 1 -16.75 -15.15 -20.26
N GLU A 2 -17.94 -15.71 -20.46
CA GLU A 2 -18.78 -16.22 -19.34
C GLU A 2 -18.09 -17.30 -18.48
N ASN A 3 -17.43 -18.29 -19.07
CA ASN A 3 -16.76 -19.36 -18.32
C ASN A 3 -15.58 -18.89 -17.44
N GLU A 4 -14.82 -17.87 -17.86
CA GLU A 4 -13.70 -17.35 -17.05
C GLU A 4 -14.20 -16.46 -15.90
N GLN A 5 -15.25 -15.69 -16.15
CA GLN A 5 -15.87 -14.85 -15.13
C GLN A 5 -16.56 -15.69 -14.06
N MET A 6 -17.29 -16.74 -14.45
CA MET A 6 -17.85 -17.73 -13.53
C MET A 6 -16.76 -18.43 -12.70
N LYS A 7 -15.65 -18.83 -13.33
CA LYS A 7 -14.52 -19.47 -12.63
C LYS A 7 -13.88 -18.53 -11.60
N LYS A 8 -13.76 -17.25 -11.94
CA LYS A 8 -13.23 -16.21 -11.04
C LYS A 8 -14.18 -15.88 -9.88
N GLU A 9 -15.49 -15.85 -10.14
CA GLU A 9 -16.50 -15.67 -9.08
C GLU A 9 -16.52 -16.84 -8.10
N LEU A 10 -16.42 -18.08 -8.60
CA LEU A 10 -16.29 -19.28 -7.77
C LEU A 10 -15.02 -19.26 -6.92
N ASP A 11 -13.90 -18.76 -7.46
CA ASP A 11 -12.64 -18.56 -6.75
C ASP A 11 -12.76 -17.52 -5.63
N TYR A 12 -13.49 -16.42 -5.86
CA TYR A 12 -13.65 -15.37 -4.85
C TYR A 12 -14.54 -15.81 -3.69
N ILE A 13 -15.61 -16.56 -3.96
CA ILE A 13 -16.45 -17.14 -2.91
C ILE A 13 -15.63 -18.12 -2.07
N TYR A 14 -14.79 -18.94 -2.69
CA TYR A 14 -13.87 -19.84 -2.00
C TYR A 14 -12.92 -19.08 -1.07
N LEU A 15 -12.25 -18.02 -1.57
CA LEU A 15 -11.34 -17.20 -0.79
C LEU A 15 -12.03 -16.52 0.41
N VAL A 16 -13.24 -15.98 0.18
CA VAL A 16 -14.04 -15.36 1.25
C VAL A 16 -14.37 -16.38 2.34
N ASN A 17 -14.78 -17.59 1.96
CA ASN A 17 -15.09 -18.64 2.93
C ASN A 17 -13.84 -19.13 3.67
N LYS A 18 -12.72 -19.31 2.97
CA LYS A 18 -11.44 -19.77 3.52
C LYS A 18 -10.82 -18.76 4.49
N TYR A 19 -10.87 -17.46 4.15
CA TYR A 19 -10.15 -16.41 4.86
C TYR A 19 -11.05 -15.40 5.60
N LYS A 20 -12.35 -15.66 5.76
CA LYS A 20 -13.35 -14.71 6.27
C LYS A 20 -12.86 -13.79 7.39
N LYS A 21 -12.45 -14.37 8.53
CA LYS A 21 -12.00 -13.60 9.70
C LYS A 21 -10.76 -12.75 9.43
N VAL A 22 -9.85 -13.27 8.60
CA VAL A 22 -8.61 -12.58 8.24
C VAL A 22 -8.90 -11.44 7.26
N ILE A 23 -9.83 -11.65 6.32
CA ILE A 23 -10.33 -10.61 5.40
C ILE A 23 -10.98 -9.48 6.19
N GLU A 24 -11.88 -9.79 7.12
CA GLU A 24 -12.56 -8.80 7.98
C GLU A 24 -11.53 -7.98 8.78
N SER A 25 -10.59 -8.64 9.46
CA SER A 25 -9.52 -7.96 10.20
C SER A 25 -8.62 -7.10 9.30
N ARG A 26 -8.32 -7.56 8.08
CA ARG A 26 -7.52 -6.81 7.11
C ARG A 26 -8.25 -5.57 6.63
N TYR A 27 -9.54 -5.70 6.37
CA TYR A 27 -10.42 -4.61 5.99
C TYR A 27 -10.42 -3.52 7.07
N ASP A 28 -10.70 -3.88 8.32
CA ASP A 28 -10.76 -2.92 9.43
C ASP A 28 -9.44 -2.15 9.57
N HIS A 29 -8.31 -2.86 9.52
CA HIS A 29 -6.99 -2.24 9.63
C HIS A 29 -6.71 -1.24 8.49
N LEU A 30 -7.04 -1.60 7.25
CA LEU A 30 -6.82 -0.73 6.10
C LEU A 30 -7.78 0.45 6.08
N GLU A 31 -9.04 0.24 6.46
CA GLU A 31 -10.06 1.27 6.57
C GLU A 31 -9.65 2.33 7.60
N ILE A 32 -9.30 1.92 8.82
CA ILE A 32 -8.84 2.83 9.88
C ILE A 32 -7.64 3.63 9.39
N ARG A 33 -6.67 2.96 8.78
CA ARG A 33 -5.44 3.61 8.31
C ARG A 33 -5.70 4.62 7.19
N ALA A 34 -6.58 4.30 6.25
CA ALA A 34 -6.99 5.19 5.17
C ALA A 34 -7.74 6.42 5.71
N LYS A 35 -8.69 6.23 6.62
CA LYS A 35 -9.42 7.33 7.28
C LYS A 35 -8.48 8.24 8.07
N GLU A 36 -7.55 7.67 8.82
CA GLU A 36 -6.52 8.46 9.51
C GLU A 36 -5.63 9.24 8.55
N PHE A 37 -5.24 8.63 7.43
CA PHE A 37 -4.43 9.29 6.41
C PHE A 37 -5.16 10.50 5.81
N ILE A 38 -6.41 10.31 5.37
CA ILE A 38 -7.26 11.38 4.83
C ILE A 38 -7.35 12.55 5.83
N LYS A 39 -7.62 12.24 7.11
CA LYS A 39 -7.70 13.24 8.16
C LYS A 39 -6.38 13.99 8.37
N LYS A 40 -5.25 13.26 8.44
CA LYS A 40 -3.92 13.83 8.67
C LYS A 40 -3.44 14.72 7.52
N GLN A 41 -3.84 14.42 6.29
CA GLN A 41 -3.52 15.23 5.11
C GLN A 41 -4.49 16.41 4.90
N GLY A 42 -5.58 16.49 5.67
CA GLY A 42 -6.60 17.52 5.49
C GLY A 42 -7.47 17.30 4.25
N TYR A 43 -7.62 16.05 3.78
CA TYR A 43 -8.37 15.70 2.57
C TYR A 43 -9.83 15.31 2.84
N SER A 44 -10.34 15.49 4.06
CA SER A 44 -11.64 14.95 4.48
C SER A 44 -12.83 15.47 3.65
N ASP A 45 -12.72 16.67 3.09
CA ASP A 45 -13.78 17.31 2.28
C ASP A 45 -13.69 16.99 0.78
N VAL A 46 -12.59 16.35 0.35
CA VAL A 46 -12.25 16.19 -1.07
C VAL A 46 -11.94 14.75 -1.46
N VAL A 47 -11.60 13.87 -0.52
CA VAL A 47 -11.27 12.46 -0.75
C VAL A 47 -12.13 11.56 0.14
N ILE A 48 -12.73 10.53 -0.47
CA ILE A 48 -13.43 9.47 0.24
C ILE A 48 -12.70 8.14 0.09
N LEU A 49 -12.97 7.24 1.02
CA LEU A 49 -12.63 5.83 0.89
C LEU A 49 -13.81 5.09 0.24
N ASN A 50 -13.62 4.55 -0.96
CA ASN A 50 -14.62 3.69 -1.60
C ASN A 50 -14.52 2.27 -1.04
N HIS A 51 -15.50 1.89 -0.21
CA HIS A 51 -15.54 0.59 0.48
C HIS A 51 -15.66 -0.60 -0.49
N SER A 52 -16.39 -0.45 -1.59
CA SER A 52 -16.51 -1.51 -2.60
C SER A 52 -15.17 -1.77 -3.30
N MET A 53 -14.43 -0.71 -3.65
CA MET A 53 -13.08 -0.84 -4.21
C MET A 53 -12.11 -1.43 -3.18
N LEU A 54 -12.22 -1.05 -1.90
CA LEU A 54 -11.42 -1.64 -0.83
C LEU A 54 -11.69 -3.16 -0.69
N ASN A 55 -12.96 -3.58 -0.71
CA ASN A 55 -13.33 -5.00 -0.63
C ASN A 55 -12.74 -5.80 -1.80
N ILE A 56 -12.91 -5.33 -3.03
CA ILE A 56 -12.34 -6.01 -4.20
C ILE A 56 -10.82 -6.05 -4.14
N MET A 57 -10.18 -4.96 -3.71
CA MET A 57 -8.72 -4.90 -3.52
C MET A 57 -8.23 -5.97 -2.55
N ILE A 58 -8.91 -6.16 -1.43
CA ILE A 58 -8.57 -7.18 -0.44
C ILE A 58 -8.75 -8.58 -1.01
N ILE A 59 -9.83 -8.84 -1.73
CA ILE A 59 -10.07 -10.15 -2.34
C ILE A 59 -8.99 -10.47 -3.39
N ASP A 60 -8.63 -9.50 -4.25
CA ASP A 60 -7.54 -9.68 -5.22
C ASP A 60 -6.20 -9.96 -4.54
N TYR A 61 -5.92 -9.26 -3.43
CA TYR A 61 -4.75 -9.53 -2.60
C TYR A 61 -4.74 -10.97 -2.09
N PHE A 62 -5.85 -11.46 -1.53
CA PHE A 62 -5.93 -12.84 -1.06
C PHE A 62 -5.81 -13.86 -2.18
N ALA A 63 -6.33 -13.56 -3.37
CA ALA A 63 -6.18 -14.44 -4.54
C ALA A 63 -4.71 -14.61 -4.92
N ASP A 64 -3.91 -13.54 -4.91
CA ASP A 64 -2.46 -13.64 -5.15
C ASP A 64 -1.73 -14.35 -4.00
N ILE A 65 -2.04 -14.00 -2.75
CA ILE A 65 -1.39 -14.61 -1.59
C ILE A 65 -1.67 -16.12 -1.52
N ASP A 66 -2.91 -16.55 -1.79
CA ASP A 66 -3.27 -17.97 -1.79
C ASP A 66 -2.47 -18.76 -2.85
N ARG A 67 -2.43 -18.24 -4.09
CA ARG A 67 -1.61 -18.82 -5.16
C ARG A 67 -0.12 -18.89 -4.81
N LEU A 68 0.42 -17.86 -4.14
CA LEU A 68 1.82 -17.85 -3.72
C LEU A 68 2.10 -18.87 -2.63
N LYS A 69 1.16 -19.07 -1.69
CA LYS A 69 1.27 -20.08 -0.64
C LYS A 69 1.32 -21.48 -1.24
N GLU A 70 0.44 -21.77 -2.20
CA GLU A 70 0.42 -23.04 -2.92
C GLU A 70 1.69 -23.25 -3.74
N PHE A 71 2.16 -22.23 -4.46
CA PHE A 71 3.33 -22.36 -5.34
C PHE A 71 4.65 -22.50 -4.59
N HIS A 72 4.79 -21.83 -3.43
CA HIS A 72 6.02 -21.83 -2.64
C HIS A 72 5.99 -22.77 -1.43
N ASP A 73 4.89 -23.50 -1.23
CA ASP A 73 4.65 -24.36 -0.06
C ASP A 73 4.90 -23.62 1.28
N ILE A 74 4.34 -22.41 1.39
CA ILE A 74 4.48 -21.57 2.59
C ILE A 74 3.13 -21.41 3.31
N GLU A 75 3.14 -21.60 4.63
CA GLU A 75 1.94 -21.45 5.46
C GLU A 75 1.57 -19.96 5.68
N HIS A 76 2.59 -19.11 5.87
CA HIS A 76 2.43 -17.69 6.15
C HIS A 76 3.31 -16.84 5.21
N ALA A 77 2.71 -15.79 4.64
CA ALA A 77 3.47 -14.79 3.89
C ALA A 77 4.28 -13.92 4.88
N ASN A 78 5.55 -13.65 4.55
CA ASN A 78 6.36 -12.74 5.34
C ASN A 78 5.82 -11.30 5.31
N LYS A 79 6.26 -10.45 6.24
CA LYS A 79 5.82 -9.05 6.36
C LYS A 79 6.01 -8.26 5.06
N ASN A 80 7.16 -8.43 4.40
CA ASN A 80 7.48 -7.72 3.16
C ASN A 80 6.50 -8.07 2.03
N LYS A 81 6.17 -9.35 1.86
CA LYS A 81 5.13 -9.81 0.92
C LYS A 81 3.78 -9.23 1.27
N ILE A 82 3.39 -9.26 2.54
CA ILE A 82 2.11 -8.70 2.99
C ILE A 82 1.98 -7.24 2.55
N THR A 83 2.99 -6.42 2.81
CA THR A 83 2.96 -4.98 2.47
C THR A 83 3.11 -4.72 0.99
N ALA A 84 4.00 -5.43 0.31
CA ALA A 84 4.22 -5.29 -1.13
C ALA A 84 2.96 -5.59 -1.95
N TYR A 85 2.30 -6.73 -1.68
CA TYR A 85 1.07 -7.10 -2.38
C TYR A 85 -0.11 -6.20 -2.00
N THR A 86 -0.14 -5.67 -0.77
CA THR A 86 -1.14 -4.67 -0.38
C THR A 86 -0.98 -3.38 -1.15
N VAL A 87 0.24 -2.84 -1.24
CA VAL A 87 0.51 -1.63 -2.01
C VAL A 87 0.19 -1.86 -3.49
N TYR A 88 0.61 -3.01 -4.03
CA TYR A 88 0.33 -3.37 -5.42
C TYR A 88 -1.17 -3.32 -5.72
N TRP A 89 -1.99 -4.07 -4.97
CA TRP A 89 -3.44 -4.09 -5.21
C TRP A 89 -4.13 -2.77 -4.87
N TRP A 90 -3.64 -2.04 -3.85
CA TRP A 90 -4.12 -0.69 -3.55
C TRP A 90 -3.99 0.24 -4.75
N LEU A 91 -2.83 0.26 -5.40
CA LEU A 91 -2.60 1.12 -6.57
C LEU A 91 -3.34 0.65 -7.82
N ARG A 92 -3.60 -0.66 -7.94
CA ARG A 92 -4.41 -1.22 -9.04
C ARG A 92 -5.89 -0.90 -8.90
N ARG A 93 -6.42 -0.85 -7.68
CA ARG A 93 -7.86 -0.60 -7.42
C ARG A 93 -8.18 0.83 -7.00
N ARG A 94 -7.17 1.61 -6.59
CA ARG A 94 -7.26 3.01 -6.16
C ARG A 94 -8.45 3.30 -5.23
N PRO A 95 -8.58 2.66 -4.05
CA PRO A 95 -9.75 2.84 -3.19
C PRO A 95 -10.00 4.28 -2.71
N LEU A 96 -8.98 5.14 -2.67
CA LEU A 96 -9.17 6.56 -2.38
C LEU A 96 -9.65 7.28 -3.64
N GLN A 97 -10.80 7.93 -3.54
CA GLN A 97 -11.46 8.61 -4.65
C GLN A 97 -11.60 10.08 -4.33
N VAL A 98 -11.13 10.94 -5.24
CA VAL A 98 -11.34 12.39 -5.17
C VAL A 98 -12.76 12.66 -5.65
N ILE A 99 -13.58 13.32 -4.81
CA ILE A 99 -15.00 13.60 -5.09
C ILE A 99 -15.28 15.06 -5.42
N THR A 100 -14.33 15.93 -5.13
CA THR A 100 -14.48 17.37 -5.28
C THR A 100 -13.39 17.87 -6.22
N ASP A 101 -13.81 18.37 -7.39
CA ASP A 101 -12.93 19.03 -8.36
C ASP A 101 -13.09 20.55 -8.24
N GLN A 102 -12.51 21.11 -7.18
CA GLN A 102 -12.45 22.56 -6.99
C GLN A 102 -11.15 23.09 -7.57
N ASP A 103 -11.19 24.30 -8.13
CA ASP A 103 -9.98 25.01 -8.56
C ASP A 103 -9.17 24.28 -9.66
N ASN A 104 -9.86 23.69 -10.63
CA ASN A 104 -9.30 22.87 -11.72
C ASN A 104 -8.66 23.67 -12.88
N THR A 105 -8.24 24.91 -12.64
CA THR A 105 -7.56 25.71 -13.66
C THR A 105 -6.13 25.23 -13.86
N ILE A 106 -5.58 25.42 -15.07
CA ILE A 106 -4.21 24.98 -15.41
C ILE A 106 -3.16 25.64 -14.50
N GLU A 107 -3.42 26.87 -14.04
CA GLU A 107 -2.55 27.62 -13.12
C GLU A 107 -2.49 26.98 -11.72
N LYS A 108 -3.52 26.23 -11.34
CA LYS A 108 -3.60 25.53 -10.05
C LYS A 108 -3.28 24.04 -10.15
N ALA A 109 -2.97 23.52 -11.34
CA ALA A 109 -2.64 22.11 -11.57
C ALA A 109 -1.53 21.58 -10.65
N ASN A 110 -0.48 22.36 -10.40
CA ASN A 110 0.61 21.99 -9.49
C ASN A 110 0.14 21.80 -8.04
N LYS A 111 -0.86 22.58 -7.58
CA LYS A 111 -1.43 22.42 -6.23
C LYS A 111 -2.31 21.18 -6.14
N ASN A 112 -3.01 20.86 -7.23
CA ASN A 112 -3.94 19.73 -7.31
C ASN A 112 -3.23 18.39 -7.60
N GLU A 113 -1.94 18.42 -8.00
CA GLU A 113 -1.14 17.22 -8.27
C GLU A 113 -1.17 16.21 -7.10
N LYS A 114 -1.20 16.69 -5.86
CA LYS A 114 -1.27 15.83 -4.66
C LYS A 114 -2.54 14.98 -4.62
N LEU A 115 -3.67 15.55 -5.05
CA LEU A 115 -4.96 14.85 -5.10
C LEU A 115 -4.97 13.78 -6.20
N VAL A 116 -4.32 14.05 -7.33
CA VAL A 116 -4.16 13.08 -8.43
C VAL A 116 -3.46 11.82 -7.93
N TYR A 117 -2.44 11.99 -7.09
CA TYR A 117 -1.59 10.91 -6.59
C TYR A 117 -1.90 10.50 -5.14
N VAL A 118 -3.13 10.72 -4.67
CA VAL A 118 -3.51 10.43 -3.28
C VAL A 118 -3.35 8.94 -2.89
N ASN A 119 -3.54 8.03 -3.85
CA ASN A 119 -3.37 6.59 -3.62
C ASN A 119 -1.88 6.23 -3.52
N GLU A 120 -1.04 6.85 -4.33
CA GLU A 120 0.41 6.73 -4.30
C GLU A 120 0.98 7.31 -3.01
N GLU A 121 0.46 8.45 -2.53
CA GLU A 121 0.85 9.02 -1.22
C GLU A 121 0.48 8.06 -0.07
N PHE A 122 -0.73 7.51 -0.10
CA PHE A 122 -1.15 6.50 0.88
C PHE A 122 -0.29 5.25 0.82
N ALA A 123 -0.01 4.72 -0.38
CA ALA A 123 0.84 3.56 -0.59
C ALA A 123 2.27 3.78 -0.10
N THR A 124 2.87 4.94 -0.39
CA THR A 124 4.16 5.35 0.18
C THR A 124 4.08 5.33 1.71
N SER A 125 3.01 5.87 2.31
CA SER A 125 2.85 5.85 3.77
C SER A 125 2.79 4.44 4.38
N LEU A 126 2.34 3.42 3.62
CA LEU A 126 2.39 2.02 4.04
C LEU A 126 3.83 1.51 4.05
N ILE A 127 4.55 1.69 2.95
CA ILE A 127 5.95 1.26 2.80
C ILE A 127 6.83 1.91 3.87
N ILE A 128 6.70 3.22 4.04
CA ILE A 128 7.50 4.00 4.99
C ILE A 128 7.24 3.58 6.44
N LYS A 129 5.98 3.30 6.81
CA LYS A 129 5.69 2.75 8.16
C LYS A 129 6.38 1.41 8.38
N ASP A 130 6.36 0.55 7.37
CA ASP A 130 6.92 -0.79 7.47
C ASP A 130 8.44 -0.79 7.54
N ILE A 131 9.09 0.08 6.78
CA ILE A 131 10.53 0.29 6.82
C ILE A 131 10.90 0.90 8.16
N PHE A 132 10.41 2.08 8.50
CA PHE A 132 10.94 2.78 9.67
C PHE A 132 10.52 2.17 11.01
N ASN A 133 9.53 1.27 11.03
CA ASN A 133 8.89 0.75 12.25
C ASN A 133 8.50 1.89 13.23
N LEU A 134 7.78 1.58 14.31
CA LEU A 134 7.36 2.62 15.28
C LEU A 134 8.49 3.09 16.22
N ASN A 135 9.69 2.51 16.10
CA ASN A 135 10.80 2.71 17.03
C ASN A 135 11.82 3.76 16.56
N ILE A 136 11.73 4.24 15.32
CA ILE A 136 12.55 5.36 14.84
C ILE A 136 11.79 6.65 15.11
N ASP A 137 12.45 7.58 15.80
CA ASP A 137 11.91 8.90 16.08
C ASP A 137 11.52 9.62 14.77
N LYS A 138 10.28 10.13 14.74
CA LYS A 138 9.71 10.80 13.56
C LYS A 138 10.49 12.07 13.22
N ASP A 139 11.06 12.75 14.21
CA ASP A 139 11.80 13.97 13.99
C ASP A 139 13.18 13.66 13.38
N SER A 140 13.79 12.54 13.75
CA SER A 140 15.01 12.03 13.12
C SER A 140 14.81 11.71 11.62
N ILE A 141 13.68 11.10 11.25
CA ILE A 141 13.33 10.85 9.82
C ILE A 141 13.10 12.17 9.09
N LYS A 142 12.35 13.10 9.71
CA LYS A 142 12.06 14.42 9.13
C LYS A 142 13.29 15.31 9.00
N ASN A 143 14.35 15.09 9.77
CA ASN A 143 15.57 15.89 9.71
C ASN A 143 16.62 15.25 8.80
N SER A 144 16.52 13.96 8.48
CA SER A 144 17.43 13.28 7.58
C SER A 144 17.14 13.58 6.10
N VAL A 145 18.09 14.24 5.43
CA VAL A 145 18.06 14.49 3.98
C VAL A 145 18.01 13.17 3.19
N THR A 146 18.73 12.15 3.64
CA THR A 146 18.75 10.84 2.98
C THR A 146 17.40 10.13 3.09
N CYS A 147 16.75 10.16 4.26
CA CYS A 147 15.42 9.56 4.42
C CYS A 147 14.38 10.26 3.55
N LYS A 148 14.41 11.60 3.47
CA LYS A 148 13.53 12.36 2.57
C LYS A 148 13.71 11.94 1.11
N LYS A 149 14.96 11.92 0.62
CA LYS A 149 15.27 11.49 -0.75
C LYS A 149 14.79 10.06 -1.02
N TYR A 150 14.95 9.16 -0.06
CA TYR A 150 14.44 7.80 -0.18
C TYR A 150 12.93 7.76 -0.32
N ILE A 151 12.19 8.49 0.51
CA ILE A 151 10.73 8.61 0.43
C ILE A 151 10.31 9.19 -0.93
N GLU A 152 11.01 10.21 -1.42
CA GLU A 152 10.79 10.81 -2.74
C GLU A 152 11.00 9.79 -3.87
N TYR A 153 12.04 8.96 -3.81
CA TYR A 153 12.28 7.91 -4.81
C TYR A 153 11.22 6.82 -4.78
N VAL A 154 10.80 6.38 -3.60
CA VAL A 154 9.69 5.41 -3.46
C VAL A 154 8.42 6.01 -4.08
N PHE A 155 8.08 7.24 -3.72
CA PHE A 155 6.90 7.91 -4.27
C PHE A 155 6.98 8.08 -5.79
N TYR A 156 8.13 8.50 -6.31
CA TYR A 156 8.37 8.64 -7.75
C TYR A 156 8.22 7.30 -8.49
N TYR A 157 8.74 6.21 -7.93
CA TYR A 157 8.56 4.86 -8.48
C TYR A 157 7.08 4.49 -8.56
N LEU A 158 6.32 4.71 -7.48
CA LEU A 158 4.88 4.38 -7.45
C LEU A 158 4.05 5.22 -8.44
N LYS A 159 4.45 6.46 -8.73
CA LYS A 159 3.77 7.32 -9.72
C LYS A 159 4.02 6.90 -11.17
N TYR A 160 5.28 6.61 -11.51
CA TYR A 160 5.74 6.68 -12.92
C TYR A 160 6.37 5.40 -13.44
N ARG A 161 6.40 4.31 -12.66
CA ARG A 161 7.05 3.06 -13.07
C ARG A 161 6.06 1.92 -13.11
N VAL A 162 6.47 0.87 -13.82
CA VAL A 162 5.72 -0.38 -13.89
C VAL A 162 5.66 -0.97 -12.49
N LEU A 163 4.45 -1.08 -11.96
CA LEU A 163 4.20 -1.63 -10.64
C LEU A 163 4.34 -3.15 -10.67
N ASP A 164 5.27 -3.65 -9.85
CA ASP A 164 5.46 -5.07 -9.58
C ASP A 164 5.57 -5.28 -8.06
N ALA A 165 4.72 -6.15 -7.52
CA ALA A 165 4.76 -6.51 -6.10
C ALA A 165 6.14 -7.04 -5.69
N LYS A 166 6.84 -7.79 -6.56
CA LYS A 166 8.18 -8.30 -6.27
C LYS A 166 9.20 -7.16 -6.15
N ALA A 167 9.12 -6.14 -6.99
CA ALA A 167 10.01 -4.98 -6.89
C ALA A 167 9.81 -4.24 -5.55
N ILE A 168 8.56 -4.10 -5.09
CA ILE A 168 8.26 -3.50 -3.78
C ILE A 168 8.77 -4.39 -2.64
N GLU A 169 8.62 -5.72 -2.74
CA GLU A 169 9.19 -6.67 -1.78
C GLU A 169 10.72 -6.53 -1.66
N TRP A 170 11.41 -6.37 -2.79
CA TRP A 170 12.86 -6.13 -2.85
C TRP A 170 13.26 -4.81 -2.18
N VAL A 171 12.47 -3.75 -2.37
CA VAL A 171 12.69 -2.45 -1.71
C VAL A 171 12.58 -2.59 -0.18
N LEU A 172 11.59 -3.32 0.31
CA LEU A 172 11.43 -3.59 1.74
C LEU A 172 12.57 -4.45 2.30
N ALA A 173 12.92 -5.54 1.61
CA ALA A 173 14.00 -6.44 2.03
C ALA A 173 15.37 -5.74 2.07
N SER A 174 15.68 -4.89 1.09
CA SER A 174 16.94 -4.14 1.07
C SER A 174 17.02 -3.10 2.20
N ALA A 175 15.88 -2.51 2.58
CA ALA A 175 15.82 -1.61 3.73
C ALA A 175 16.08 -2.34 5.06
N GLU A 176 15.58 -3.56 5.23
CA GLU A 176 15.85 -4.39 6.42
C GLU A 176 17.35 -4.70 6.56
N ILE A 177 18.03 -5.04 5.45
CA ILE A 177 19.49 -5.22 5.45
C ILE A 177 20.22 -3.94 5.86
N GLY A 178 19.80 -2.78 5.35
CA GLY A 178 20.37 -1.50 5.75
C GLY A 178 20.25 -1.21 7.24
N GLN A 179 19.12 -1.59 7.86
CA GLN A 179 18.94 -1.47 9.31
C GLN A 179 19.86 -2.40 10.09
N GLU A 180 20.01 -3.64 9.64
CA GLU A 180 20.86 -4.61 10.30
C GLU A 180 22.34 -4.19 10.27
N ILE A 181 22.82 -3.69 9.12
CA ILE A 181 24.16 -3.12 9.00
C ILE A 181 24.35 -1.95 9.97
N GLY A 182 23.36 -1.06 10.09
CA GLY A 182 23.40 0.05 11.03
C GLY A 182 23.53 -0.40 12.49
N LYS A 183 22.84 -1.48 12.91
CA LYS A 183 22.99 -2.04 14.26
C LYS A 183 24.37 -2.64 14.50
N ILE A 184 24.92 -3.34 13.52
CA ILE A 184 26.26 -3.95 13.62
C ILE A 184 27.33 -2.87 13.85
N GLN A 185 27.20 -1.69 13.21
CA GLN A 185 28.15 -0.59 13.37
C GLN A 185 28.06 0.13 14.73
N VAL A 186 26.91 0.07 15.41
CA VAL A 186 26.74 0.69 16.74
C VAL A 186 27.28 -0.20 17.87
N ASN A 187 27.35 -1.51 17.64
CA ASN A 187 27.80 -2.49 18.62
C ASN A 187 29.30 -2.83 18.55
N ASN A 188 30.06 -2.15 17.67
CA ASN A 188 31.51 -2.24 17.54
C ASN A 188 32.15 -0.89 17.88
#